data_AF-A0A1M7UJ94-F1
#
_entry.id   AF-A0A1M7UJ94-F1
#
_cell.length_a   1.000
_cell.length_b   1.000
_cell.length_c   1.000
_cell.angle_alpha   90.00
_cell.angle_beta   90.00
_cell.angle_gamma   90.00
#
_symmetry.space_group_name_H-M   'P 1'
#
loop_
_entity.id
_entity.type
_entity.pdbx_description
1 polymer ?
#
loop_
_entity_poly.entity_id
_entity_poly.type
_entity_poly.pdbx_seq_one_letter_code
_entity_poly.pdbx_strand_id
1 'polypeptide(L)'
;MPRRKKYPWEKLSDEQLLKRRLSSLRVGIEGTWLEDCLNTLYEELEEKGIRLRPHAWISSEWFSPGNVPGIAIPFYLVHPRLMKLEKKMMLDVEGGTWSECMAILRHEAGHAIQHGYQLQRRRRWQKLFGPSSRRYPRYYKPNPASRQYVQHLRLWYAQSHPDEDFAETFAVWLRPRSNWRTRYAGWPALKKLEYVDELMEEIAGKRLVSTTRERVDPLHELSQTLGEHYQKKQAFYAFTPPKTYDRDLMKLFSADPRHRRGQPASSFIRRHRAHIRQLVARWTGENQLTLDAVLDDMIFRCRELDLRAVGSDRRLVADFTVLLTAKTMHALFGPSRRKWIAL
;
A
#
# COMPACT_ATOMS: atom_id res chain seq x y z
N MET A 1 -12.22 24.08 -16.08
CA MET A 1 -11.61 23.51 -14.86
C MET A 1 -12.38 23.99 -13.65
N PRO A 2 -12.90 23.11 -12.78
CA PRO A 2 -13.56 23.55 -11.55
C PRO A 2 -12.56 24.31 -10.67
N ARG A 3 -12.99 25.46 -10.11
CA ARG A 3 -12.17 26.27 -9.20
C ARG A 3 -11.81 25.42 -7.99
N ARG A 4 -10.50 25.18 -7.78
CA ARG A 4 -9.98 24.53 -6.57
C ARG A 4 -10.55 25.22 -5.32
N LYS A 5 -11.25 24.45 -4.50
CA LYS A 5 -11.83 24.93 -3.24
C LYS A 5 -10.69 25.47 -2.37
N LYS A 6 -10.77 26.76 -2.01
CA LYS A 6 -9.76 27.41 -1.17
C LYS A 6 -10.15 27.21 0.29
N TYR A 7 -9.22 26.69 1.09
CA TYR A 7 -9.40 26.49 2.51
C TYR A 7 -8.59 27.53 3.32
N PRO A 8 -9.16 28.14 4.37
CA PRO A 8 -8.44 29.10 5.22
C PRO A 8 -7.17 28.52 5.84
N TRP A 9 -7.17 27.22 6.12
CA TRP A 9 -6.05 26.52 6.75
C TRP A 9 -4.84 26.30 5.81
N GLU A 10 -4.98 26.53 4.49
CA GLU A 10 -3.89 26.33 3.53
C GLU A 10 -2.66 27.20 3.82
N LYS A 11 -2.90 28.42 4.33
CA LYS A 11 -1.87 29.43 4.61
C LYS A 11 -1.28 29.32 6.02
N LEU A 12 -1.82 28.43 6.86
CA LEU A 12 -1.32 28.25 8.22
C LEU A 12 0.07 27.61 8.22
N SER A 13 0.90 28.02 9.18
CA SER A 13 2.15 27.30 9.47
C SER A 13 1.85 25.86 9.91
N ASP A 14 2.85 24.98 9.86
CA ASP A 14 2.66 23.60 10.32
C ASP A 14 2.19 23.57 11.79
N GLU A 15 2.78 24.38 12.66
CA GLU A 15 2.40 24.47 14.08
C GLU A 15 0.95 24.92 14.29
N GLN A 16 0.50 25.90 13.51
CA GLN A 16 -0.89 26.37 13.55
C GLN A 16 -1.86 25.32 12.99
N LEU A 17 -1.46 24.61 11.94
CA LEU A 17 -2.26 23.58 11.31
C LEU A 17 -2.40 22.36 12.24
N LEU A 18 -1.32 21.94 12.91
CA LEU A 18 -1.34 20.84 13.88
C LEU A 18 -2.31 21.08 15.05
N LYS A 19 -2.57 22.34 15.42
CA LYS A 19 -3.56 22.70 16.46
C LYS A 19 -5.02 22.62 15.99
N ARG A 20 -5.28 22.39 14.70
CA ARG A 20 -6.65 22.28 14.16
C ARG A 20 -7.20 20.88 14.39
N ARG A 21 -8.51 20.81 14.68
CA ARG A 21 -9.28 19.56 14.72
C ARG A 21 -9.41 18.97 13.33
N LEU A 22 -9.34 17.65 13.20
CA LEU A 22 -9.57 16.95 11.93
C LEU A 22 -10.90 17.34 11.29
N SER A 23 -11.99 17.34 12.05
CA SER A 23 -13.32 17.76 11.60
C SER A 23 -13.41 19.20 11.10
N SER A 24 -12.50 20.08 11.53
CA SER A 24 -12.46 21.48 11.09
C SER A 24 -11.87 21.68 9.69
N LEU A 25 -11.22 20.65 9.11
CA LEU A 25 -10.65 20.73 7.77
C LEU A 25 -11.74 20.88 6.69
N ARG A 26 -12.92 20.25 6.92
CA ARG A 26 -14.10 20.29 6.03
C ARG A 26 -13.77 19.99 4.56
N VAL A 27 -12.86 19.05 4.35
CA VAL A 27 -12.43 18.56 3.04
C VAL A 27 -13.36 17.46 2.54
N GLY A 28 -13.45 17.29 1.22
CA GLY A 28 -14.30 16.29 0.57
C GLY A 28 -13.65 15.79 -0.73
N ILE A 29 -14.18 14.69 -1.27
CA ILE A 29 -13.62 14.00 -2.45
C ILE A 29 -13.90 14.77 -3.74
N GLU A 30 -15.08 15.36 -3.86
CA GLU A 30 -15.57 16.05 -5.07
C GLU A 30 -14.61 17.18 -5.51
N GLY A 31 -14.30 17.21 -6.80
CA GLY A 31 -13.39 18.19 -7.41
C GLY A 31 -11.92 17.95 -7.08
N THR A 32 -11.54 16.75 -6.65
CA THR A 32 -10.16 16.37 -6.34
C THR A 32 -9.71 15.17 -7.19
N TRP A 33 -8.40 14.94 -7.29
CA TRP A 33 -7.84 13.80 -8.02
C TRP A 33 -8.25 12.42 -7.44
N LEU A 34 -8.78 12.38 -6.22
CA LEU A 34 -9.36 11.17 -5.62
C LEU A 34 -10.69 10.81 -6.28
N GLU A 35 -11.46 11.80 -6.74
CA GLU A 35 -12.68 11.56 -7.52
C GLU A 35 -12.35 10.84 -8.82
N ASP A 36 -11.30 11.27 -9.51
CA ASP A 36 -10.79 10.60 -10.72
C ASP A 36 -10.35 9.16 -10.42
N CYS A 37 -9.61 8.92 -9.32
CA CYS A 37 -9.20 7.58 -8.91
C CYS A 37 -10.41 6.67 -8.63
N LEU A 38 -11.42 7.19 -7.93
CA LEU A 38 -12.65 6.44 -7.63
C LEU A 38 -13.46 6.15 -8.89
N ASN A 39 -13.56 7.11 -9.81
CA ASN A 39 -14.21 6.89 -11.09
C ASN A 39 -13.51 5.79 -11.89
N THR A 40 -12.18 5.80 -11.95
CA THR A 40 -11.41 4.70 -12.56
C THR A 40 -11.66 3.36 -11.86
N LEU A 41 -11.70 3.32 -10.52
CA LEU A 41 -12.04 2.09 -9.80
C LEU A 41 -13.44 1.58 -10.17
N TYR A 42 -14.43 2.48 -10.26
CA TYR A 42 -15.79 2.10 -10.62
C TYR A 42 -15.90 1.60 -12.05
N GLU A 43 -15.19 2.22 -13.00
CA GLU A 43 -15.09 1.73 -14.37
C GLU A 43 -14.48 0.33 -14.41
N GLU A 44 -13.39 0.08 -13.67
CA GLU A 44 -12.77 -1.26 -13.59
C GLU A 44 -13.71 -2.33 -13.02
N LEU A 45 -14.53 -1.98 -12.01
CA LEU A 45 -15.54 -2.88 -11.46
C LEU A 45 -16.69 -3.13 -12.45
N GLU A 46 -17.13 -2.08 -13.14
CA GLU A 46 -18.21 -2.14 -14.13
C GLU A 46 -17.81 -2.98 -15.36
N GLU A 47 -16.57 -2.83 -15.85
CA GLU A 47 -16.00 -3.68 -16.90
C GLU A 47 -16.01 -5.18 -16.53
N LYS A 48 -15.98 -5.49 -15.23
CA LYS A 48 -16.09 -6.85 -14.69
C LYS A 48 -17.52 -7.27 -14.37
N GLY A 49 -18.52 -6.45 -14.68
CA GLY A 49 -19.94 -6.73 -14.41
C GLY A 49 -20.29 -6.70 -12.92
N ILE A 50 -19.42 -6.14 -12.07
CA ILE A 50 -19.62 -6.07 -10.63
C ILE A 50 -20.54 -4.89 -10.32
N ARG A 51 -21.68 -5.16 -9.67
CA ARG A 51 -22.67 -4.13 -9.35
C ARG A 51 -22.32 -3.26 -8.14
N LEU A 52 -21.49 -3.75 -7.22
CA LEU A 52 -21.06 -2.97 -6.07
C LEU A 52 -20.21 -1.79 -6.55
N ARG A 53 -20.65 -0.58 -6.20
CA ARG A 53 -19.82 0.64 -6.24
C ARG A 53 -19.57 1.04 -4.78
N PRO A 54 -18.40 0.72 -4.20
CA PRO A 54 -18.12 1.01 -2.80
C PRO A 54 -18.33 2.50 -2.52
N HIS A 55 -19.13 2.86 -1.51
CA HIS A 55 -19.23 4.26 -1.13
C HIS A 55 -17.93 4.69 -0.45
N ALA A 56 -17.42 5.86 -0.81
CA ALA A 56 -16.20 6.41 -0.25
C ALA A 56 -16.50 7.61 0.68
N TRP A 57 -15.73 7.75 1.75
CA TRP A 57 -15.78 8.92 2.63
C TRP A 57 -14.39 9.28 3.14
N ILE A 58 -14.21 10.53 3.58
CA ILE A 58 -12.96 10.96 4.18
C ILE A 58 -12.91 10.54 5.66
N SER A 59 -11.79 9.98 6.08
CA SER A 59 -11.47 9.58 7.46
C SER A 59 -10.01 9.93 7.81
N SER A 60 -9.48 9.35 8.89
CA SER A 60 -8.10 9.52 9.32
C SER A 60 -7.11 8.65 8.56
N GLU A 61 -7.48 7.43 8.18
CA GLU A 61 -6.62 6.44 7.49
C GLU A 61 -7.42 5.69 6.41
N TRP A 62 -6.73 4.86 5.63
CA TRP A 62 -7.34 3.86 4.74
C TRP A 62 -7.91 2.70 5.55
N PHE A 63 -9.16 2.31 5.27
CA PHE A 63 -9.73 1.03 5.72
C PHE A 63 -11.10 0.77 5.07
N SER A 64 -11.50 -0.49 5.04
CA SER A 64 -12.87 -0.92 4.78
C SER A 64 -13.47 -1.55 6.05
N PRO A 65 -14.50 -0.95 6.67
CA PRO A 65 -15.03 -1.47 7.92
C PRO A 65 -15.72 -2.83 7.73
N GLY A 66 -15.60 -3.69 8.74
CA GLY A 66 -16.29 -4.97 8.76
C GLY A 66 -17.80 -4.80 8.54
N ASN A 67 -18.34 -5.55 7.58
CA ASN A 67 -19.75 -5.57 7.15
C ASN A 67 -20.24 -4.30 6.42
N VAL A 68 -19.36 -3.35 6.13
CA VAL A 68 -19.68 -2.14 5.37
C VAL A 68 -19.04 -2.22 3.98
N PRO A 69 -19.83 -2.23 2.89
CA PRO A 69 -19.30 -2.29 1.54
C PRO A 69 -18.83 -0.90 1.06
N GLY A 70 -17.87 -0.31 1.78
CA GLY A 70 -17.37 1.03 1.52
C GLY A 70 -15.91 1.23 1.95
N ILE A 71 -15.35 2.39 1.60
CA ILE A 71 -13.92 2.70 1.70
C ILE A 71 -13.72 4.03 2.42
N ALA A 72 -13.02 4.00 3.55
CA ALA A 72 -12.50 5.19 4.21
C ALA A 72 -11.21 5.64 3.50
N ILE A 73 -11.12 6.93 3.17
CA ILE A 73 -9.98 7.54 2.49
C ILE A 73 -9.35 8.57 3.44
N PRO A 74 -8.02 8.57 3.65
CA PRO A 74 -7.38 9.51 4.55
C PRO A 74 -7.49 10.96 4.06
N PHE A 75 -7.78 11.86 5.00
CA PHE A 75 -7.92 13.30 4.76
C PHE A 75 -6.70 13.94 4.10
N TYR A 76 -5.51 13.41 4.34
CA TYR A 76 -4.28 14.04 3.87
C TYR A 76 -4.13 13.99 2.35
N LEU A 77 -4.78 13.03 1.66
CA LEU A 77 -4.73 12.92 0.20
C LEU A 77 -5.58 13.96 -0.53
N VAL A 78 -6.53 14.56 0.18
CA VAL A 78 -7.52 15.47 -0.42
C VAL A 78 -6.88 16.79 -0.89
N HIS A 79 -5.73 17.17 -0.32
CA HIS A 79 -5.10 18.44 -0.64
C HIS A 79 -3.56 18.42 -0.52
N PRO A 80 -2.80 19.00 -1.49
CA PRO A 80 -1.34 19.04 -1.47
C PRO A 80 -0.69 19.60 -0.18
N ARG A 81 -1.34 20.58 0.48
CA ARG A 81 -0.85 21.12 1.76
C ARG A 81 -0.89 20.09 2.89
N LEU A 82 -1.90 19.22 2.90
CA LEU A 82 -2.05 18.15 3.87
C LEU A 82 -1.11 16.99 3.54
N MET A 83 -0.97 16.62 2.26
CA MET A 83 0.06 15.65 1.83
C MET A 83 1.47 16.09 2.24
N LYS A 84 1.78 17.39 2.14
CA LYS A 84 3.06 17.94 2.60
C LYS A 84 3.24 17.80 4.11
N LEU A 85 2.16 17.98 4.89
CA LEU A 85 2.18 17.78 6.33
C LEU A 85 2.36 16.30 6.69
N GLU A 86 1.58 15.41 6.07
CA GLU A 86 1.69 13.95 6.22
C GLU A 86 3.14 13.51 5.97
N LYS A 87 3.71 13.92 4.83
CA LYS A 87 5.11 13.61 4.50
C LYS A 87 6.10 14.10 5.55
N LYS A 88 5.84 15.24 6.19
CA LYS A 88 6.74 15.78 7.22
C LYS A 88 6.61 15.00 8.53
N MET A 89 5.41 14.60 8.90
CA MET A 89 5.12 13.93 10.16
C MET A 89 5.38 12.41 10.10
N MET A 90 5.14 11.79 8.94
CA MET A 90 5.17 10.35 8.74
C MET A 90 6.24 9.90 7.73
N LEU A 91 7.02 10.83 7.14
CA LEU A 91 8.10 10.60 6.17
C LEU A 91 7.66 9.99 4.81
N ASP A 92 6.44 9.47 4.73
CA ASP A 92 5.78 9.00 3.53
C ASP A 92 4.36 9.59 3.41
N VAL A 93 3.77 9.46 2.23
CA VAL A 93 2.36 9.76 2.01
C VAL A 93 1.77 8.51 1.36
N GLU A 94 1.14 7.66 2.16
CA GLU A 94 0.55 6.43 1.67
C GLU A 94 -0.58 6.73 0.68
N GLY A 95 -0.52 6.15 -0.51
CA GLY A 95 -1.43 6.52 -1.60
C GLY A 95 -1.16 7.91 -2.19
N GLY A 96 0.00 8.53 -1.93
CA GLY A 96 0.30 9.90 -2.39
C GLY A 96 0.56 10.06 -3.89
N THR A 97 0.50 8.98 -4.67
CA THR A 97 0.61 8.98 -6.13
C THR A 97 -0.55 8.21 -6.75
N TRP A 98 -0.91 8.51 -8.01
CA TRP A 98 -1.98 7.80 -8.72
C TRP A 98 -1.85 6.27 -8.64
N SER A 99 -0.66 5.74 -8.92
CA SER A 99 -0.44 4.29 -8.91
C SER A 99 -0.57 3.67 -7.52
N GLU A 100 -0.10 4.36 -6.47
CA GLU A 100 -0.20 3.87 -5.09
C GLU A 100 -1.65 3.98 -4.58
N CYS A 101 -2.34 5.09 -4.86
CA CYS A 101 -3.75 5.27 -4.53
C CYS A 101 -4.63 4.22 -5.20
N MET A 102 -4.45 4.00 -6.51
CA MET A 102 -5.17 2.96 -7.24
C MET A 102 -4.80 1.54 -6.78
N ALA A 103 -3.61 1.32 -6.21
CA ALA A 103 -3.29 0.02 -5.62
C ALA A 103 -4.09 -0.21 -4.35
N ILE A 104 -4.13 0.78 -3.45
CA ILE A 104 -4.88 0.71 -2.19
C ILE A 104 -6.39 0.66 -2.44
N LEU A 105 -6.92 1.49 -3.34
CA LEU A 105 -8.35 1.49 -3.68
C LEU A 105 -8.84 0.13 -4.17
N ARG A 106 -8.05 -0.57 -5.00
CA ARG A 106 -8.41 -1.93 -5.46
C ARG A 106 -8.36 -2.94 -4.32
N HIS A 107 -7.42 -2.78 -3.39
CA HIS A 107 -7.32 -3.60 -2.18
C HIS A 107 -8.56 -3.39 -1.30
N GLU A 108 -8.89 -2.14 -0.98
CA GLU A 108 -10.06 -1.79 -0.16
C GLU A 108 -11.38 -2.18 -0.85
N ALA A 109 -11.44 -2.11 -2.18
CA ALA A 109 -12.58 -2.63 -2.94
C ALA A 109 -12.71 -4.15 -2.77
N GLY A 110 -11.60 -4.89 -2.65
CA GLY A 110 -11.61 -6.31 -2.31
C GLY A 110 -12.31 -6.57 -0.99
N HIS A 111 -11.99 -5.81 0.07
CA HIS A 111 -12.70 -5.88 1.34
C HIS A 111 -14.18 -5.50 1.18
N ALA A 112 -14.50 -4.42 0.48
CA ALA A 112 -15.89 -4.01 0.26
C ALA A 112 -16.71 -5.11 -0.46
N ILE A 113 -16.12 -5.79 -1.45
CA ILE A 113 -16.71 -6.92 -2.18
C ILE A 113 -16.88 -8.13 -1.27
N GLN A 114 -15.85 -8.49 -0.50
CA GLN A 114 -15.92 -9.55 0.50
C GLN A 114 -17.16 -9.36 1.39
N HIS A 115 -17.31 -8.18 1.98
CA HIS A 115 -18.37 -7.89 2.93
C HIS A 115 -19.74 -7.71 2.27
N GLY A 116 -19.81 -7.04 1.12
CA GLY A 116 -21.05 -6.80 0.38
C GLY A 116 -21.73 -8.08 -0.10
N TYR A 117 -20.94 -9.08 -0.51
CA TYR A 117 -21.43 -10.39 -0.97
C TYR A 117 -21.25 -11.53 0.06
N GLN A 118 -20.72 -11.22 1.24
CA GLN A 118 -20.43 -12.17 2.32
C GLN A 118 -19.57 -13.37 1.88
N LEU A 119 -18.59 -13.13 1.01
CA LEU A 119 -17.77 -14.16 0.37
C LEU A 119 -16.98 -14.99 1.38
N GLN A 120 -16.56 -14.38 2.49
CA GLN A 120 -15.81 -15.00 3.58
C GLN A 120 -16.55 -16.14 4.29
N ARG A 121 -17.88 -16.24 4.10
CA ARG A 121 -18.69 -17.34 4.66
C ARG A 121 -18.64 -18.60 3.80
N ARG A 122 -18.16 -18.52 2.55
CA ARG A 122 -18.14 -19.65 1.61
C ARG A 122 -17.06 -20.65 2.00
N ARG A 123 -17.38 -21.95 1.98
CA ARG A 123 -16.44 -23.03 2.32
C ARG A 123 -15.18 -23.02 1.46
N ARG A 124 -15.31 -22.77 0.14
CA ARG A 124 -14.16 -22.76 -0.78
C ARG A 124 -13.25 -21.56 -0.52
N TRP A 125 -13.81 -20.39 -0.18
CA TRP A 125 -13.07 -19.22 0.27
C TRP A 125 -12.23 -19.56 1.52
N GLN A 126 -12.87 -20.12 2.54
CA GLN A 126 -12.19 -20.48 3.80
C GLN A 126 -11.08 -21.52 3.62
N LYS A 127 -11.25 -22.47 2.68
CA LYS A 127 -10.21 -23.45 2.35
C LYS A 127 -8.98 -22.82 1.69
N LEU A 128 -9.16 -21.74 0.92
CA LEU A 128 -8.09 -21.11 0.16
C LEU A 128 -7.38 -20.00 0.95
N PHE A 129 -8.11 -19.17 1.68
CA PHE A 129 -7.58 -18.01 2.40
C PHE A 129 -7.44 -18.25 3.91
N GLY A 130 -8.28 -19.13 4.47
CA GLY A 130 -8.43 -19.33 5.91
C GLY A 130 -9.70 -18.66 6.46
N PRO A 131 -9.99 -18.79 7.77
CA PRO A 131 -11.18 -18.19 8.37
C PRO A 131 -11.01 -16.69 8.61
N SER A 132 -11.97 -15.88 8.14
CA SER A 132 -12.04 -14.43 8.41
C SER A 132 -12.22 -14.10 9.90
N SER A 133 -12.78 -15.02 10.69
CA SER A 133 -12.90 -14.90 12.15
C SER A 133 -11.57 -14.99 12.91
N ARG A 134 -10.45 -15.21 12.21
CA ARG A 134 -9.13 -15.16 12.82
C ARG A 134 -8.91 -13.78 13.42
N ARG A 135 -8.28 -13.72 14.59
CA ARG A 135 -7.96 -12.44 15.23
C ARG A 135 -6.89 -11.72 14.40
N TYR A 136 -7.16 -10.47 14.03
CA TYR A 136 -6.16 -9.59 13.41
C TYR A 136 -4.95 -9.45 14.34
N PRO A 137 -3.74 -9.81 13.88
CA PRO A 137 -2.55 -9.69 14.68
C PRO A 137 -2.15 -8.22 14.79
N ARG A 138 -1.70 -7.76 15.96
CA ARG A 138 -1.07 -6.43 16.07
C ARG A 138 0.24 -6.34 15.30
N TYR A 139 0.93 -7.47 15.18
CA TYR A 139 2.15 -7.61 14.43
C TYR A 139 2.20 -8.95 13.72
N TYR A 140 2.67 -8.99 12.48
CA TYR A 140 2.87 -10.23 11.71
C TYR A 140 4.30 -10.35 11.23
N LYS A 141 4.70 -11.57 10.87
CA LYS A 141 6.06 -11.89 10.44
C LYS A 141 5.97 -12.59 9.08
N PRO A 142 6.15 -11.87 7.97
CA PRO A 142 6.02 -12.48 6.66
C PRO A 142 7.19 -13.41 6.34
N ASN A 143 6.93 -14.33 5.42
CA ASN A 143 7.92 -15.15 4.74
C ASN A 143 8.11 -14.63 3.30
N PRO A 144 9.18 -13.87 3.01
CA PRO A 144 9.44 -13.31 1.68
C PRO A 144 9.58 -14.32 0.55
N ALA A 145 10.00 -15.55 0.88
CA ALA A 145 10.15 -16.64 -0.09
C ALA A 145 8.84 -17.38 -0.37
N SER A 146 7.75 -17.05 0.34
CA SER A 146 6.47 -17.74 0.16
C SER A 146 5.86 -17.42 -1.21
N ARG A 147 5.58 -18.48 -1.97
CA ARG A 147 4.84 -18.42 -3.24
C ARG A 147 3.33 -18.66 -3.07
N GLN A 148 2.85 -18.78 -1.83
CA GLN A 148 1.44 -19.02 -1.54
C GLN A 148 0.56 -17.77 -1.65
N TYR A 149 1.17 -16.59 -1.71
CA TYR A 149 0.50 -15.31 -1.67
C TYR A 149 0.84 -14.50 -2.91
N VAL A 150 -0.11 -13.68 -3.36
CA VAL A 150 0.17 -12.66 -4.36
C VAL A 150 1.03 -11.55 -3.75
N GLN A 151 1.60 -10.71 -4.61
CA GLN A 151 2.34 -9.52 -4.21
C GLN A 151 1.73 -8.30 -4.88
N HIS A 152 1.08 -7.46 -4.08
CA HIS A 152 0.40 -6.24 -4.51
C HIS A 152 0.83 -5.03 -3.69
N LEU A 153 0.41 -4.94 -2.42
CA LEU A 153 0.91 -3.94 -1.49
C LEU A 153 2.27 -4.37 -0.90
N ARG A 154 2.97 -3.39 -0.31
CA ARG A 154 4.31 -3.60 0.26
C ARG A 154 4.26 -4.53 1.48
N LEU A 155 5.44 -4.89 1.99
CA LEU A 155 5.59 -5.61 3.26
C LEU A 155 4.95 -7.00 3.30
N TRP A 156 4.68 -7.61 2.15
CA TRP A 156 4.01 -8.91 2.04
C TRP A 156 2.64 -8.91 2.74
N TYR A 157 1.87 -7.84 2.54
CA TYR A 157 0.63 -7.56 3.24
C TYR A 157 -0.39 -8.70 3.16
N ALA A 158 -0.45 -9.43 2.03
CA ALA A 158 -1.27 -10.62 1.87
C ALA A 158 -1.04 -11.73 2.94
N GLN A 159 0.08 -11.70 3.65
CA GLN A 159 0.41 -12.68 4.70
C GLN A 159 -0.07 -12.27 6.09
N SER A 160 -0.62 -11.06 6.27
CA SER A 160 -1.00 -10.54 7.59
C SER A 160 -2.27 -11.19 8.13
N HIS A 161 -3.25 -11.47 7.26
CA HIS A 161 -4.55 -12.00 7.62
C HIS A 161 -5.27 -12.66 6.41
N PRO A 162 -6.15 -13.66 6.59
CA PRO A 162 -6.95 -14.25 5.50
C PRO A 162 -7.73 -13.25 4.64
N ASP A 163 -8.32 -12.24 5.26
CA ASP A 163 -9.05 -11.19 4.53
C ASP A 163 -8.09 -10.36 3.67
N GLU A 164 -6.87 -10.12 4.16
CA GLU A 164 -5.85 -9.33 3.47
C GLU A 164 -5.26 -10.10 2.29
N ASP A 165 -5.09 -11.42 2.43
CA ASP A 165 -4.77 -12.33 1.33
C ASP A 165 -5.82 -12.28 0.22
N PHE A 166 -7.11 -12.25 0.58
CA PHE A 166 -8.20 -12.10 -0.38
C PHE A 166 -8.19 -10.72 -1.05
N ALA A 167 -8.11 -9.63 -0.28
CA ALA A 167 -8.10 -8.27 -0.79
C ALA A 167 -6.92 -8.00 -1.74
N GLU A 168 -5.73 -8.48 -1.39
CA GLU A 168 -4.55 -8.43 -2.26
C GLU A 168 -4.74 -9.26 -3.54
N THR A 169 -5.29 -10.47 -3.42
CA THR A 169 -5.57 -11.34 -4.57
C THR A 169 -6.58 -10.69 -5.51
N PHE A 170 -7.65 -10.13 -4.96
CA PHE A 170 -8.66 -9.38 -5.70
C PHE A 170 -8.04 -8.18 -6.42
N ALA A 171 -7.19 -7.40 -5.76
CA ALA A 171 -6.58 -6.22 -6.35
C ALA A 171 -5.66 -6.57 -7.55
N VAL A 172 -4.92 -7.67 -7.46
CA VAL A 172 -4.11 -8.20 -8.59
C VAL A 172 -5.00 -8.65 -9.74
N TRP A 173 -6.11 -9.32 -9.44
CA TRP A 173 -7.07 -9.79 -10.44
C TRP A 173 -7.77 -8.63 -11.16
N LEU A 174 -8.25 -7.63 -10.41
CA LEU A 174 -9.00 -6.50 -10.93
C LEU A 174 -8.16 -5.59 -11.82
N ARG A 175 -6.89 -5.39 -11.47
CA ARG A 175 -5.98 -4.48 -12.20
C ARG A 175 -5.99 -4.77 -13.71
N PRO A 176 -6.33 -3.80 -14.57
CA PRO A 176 -6.34 -3.98 -16.01
C PRO A 176 -4.98 -4.48 -16.53
N ARG A 177 -5.02 -5.42 -17.48
CA ARG A 177 -3.84 -5.99 -18.14
C ARG A 177 -2.78 -6.55 -17.17
N SER A 178 -3.19 -7.06 -16.00
CA SER A 178 -2.26 -7.54 -14.98
C SER A 178 -1.46 -8.80 -15.34
N ASN A 179 -1.85 -9.52 -16.41
CA ASN A 179 -1.22 -10.76 -16.88
C ASN A 179 -0.96 -11.77 -15.76
N TRP A 180 -1.87 -11.83 -14.77
CA TRP A 180 -1.68 -12.57 -13.52
C TRP A 180 -1.48 -14.07 -13.75
N ARG A 181 -2.12 -14.64 -14.78
CA ARG A 181 -1.95 -16.05 -15.19
C ARG A 181 -0.49 -16.39 -15.46
N THR A 182 0.17 -15.60 -16.30
CA THR A 182 1.59 -15.77 -16.63
C THR A 182 2.48 -15.39 -15.45
N ARG A 183 2.16 -14.29 -14.75
CA ARG A 183 2.96 -13.77 -13.64
C ARG A 183 3.07 -14.75 -12.46
N TYR A 184 2.00 -15.48 -12.17
CA TYR A 184 1.93 -16.45 -11.06
C TYR A 184 1.97 -17.91 -11.53
N ALA A 185 2.37 -18.17 -12.77
CA ALA A 185 2.52 -19.53 -13.29
C ALA A 185 3.44 -20.37 -12.39
N GLY A 186 2.97 -21.55 -11.98
CA GLY A 186 3.68 -22.45 -11.08
C GLY A 186 3.68 -22.04 -9.60
N TRP A 187 3.00 -20.96 -9.22
CA TRP A 187 2.83 -20.57 -7.82
C TRP A 187 1.52 -21.13 -7.24
N PRO A 188 1.51 -21.58 -5.98
CA PRO A 188 0.27 -21.93 -5.30
C PRO A 188 -0.75 -20.78 -5.23
N ALA A 189 -0.30 -19.53 -5.21
CA ALA A 189 -1.16 -18.34 -5.26
C ALA A 189 -2.06 -18.29 -6.52
N LEU A 190 -1.66 -18.94 -7.62
CA LEU A 190 -2.45 -18.95 -8.86
C LEU A 190 -3.84 -19.55 -8.63
N LYS A 191 -3.95 -20.58 -7.78
CA LYS A 191 -5.24 -21.21 -7.44
C LYS A 191 -6.22 -20.22 -6.78
N LYS A 192 -5.70 -19.24 -6.03
CA LYS A 192 -6.51 -18.20 -5.40
C LYS A 192 -7.00 -17.19 -6.45
N LEU A 193 -6.14 -16.83 -7.40
CA LEU A 193 -6.49 -15.95 -8.51
C LEU A 193 -7.55 -16.58 -9.43
N GLU A 194 -7.39 -17.85 -9.79
CA GLU A 194 -8.38 -18.62 -10.55
C GLU A 194 -9.72 -18.70 -9.80
N TYR A 195 -9.66 -18.96 -8.48
CA TYR A 195 -10.87 -18.94 -7.66
C TYR A 195 -11.54 -17.57 -7.61
N VAL A 196 -10.78 -16.47 -7.51
CA VAL A 196 -11.34 -15.12 -7.54
C VAL A 196 -11.97 -14.84 -8.90
N ASP A 197 -11.35 -15.23 -10.01
CA ASP A 197 -11.90 -15.09 -11.37
C ASP A 197 -13.26 -15.78 -11.50
N GLU A 198 -13.34 -17.06 -11.15
CA GLU A 198 -14.59 -17.84 -11.13
C GLU A 198 -15.64 -17.21 -10.19
N LEU A 199 -15.21 -16.75 -9.00
CA LEU A 199 -16.11 -16.16 -8.01
C LEU A 199 -16.70 -14.84 -8.48
N MET A 200 -15.91 -14.01 -9.18
CA MET A 200 -16.36 -12.73 -9.71
C MET A 200 -17.33 -12.92 -10.88
N GLU A 201 -17.09 -13.90 -11.76
CA GLU A 201 -18.06 -14.31 -12.78
C GLU A 201 -19.39 -14.77 -12.16
N GLU A 202 -19.33 -15.54 -11.07
CA GLU A 202 -20.53 -16.01 -10.38
C GLU A 202 -21.36 -14.87 -9.80
N ILE A 203 -20.75 -13.79 -9.30
CA ILE A 203 -21.46 -12.66 -8.70
C ILE A 203 -21.74 -11.51 -9.68
N ALA A 204 -21.21 -11.59 -10.90
CA ALA A 204 -21.45 -10.60 -11.94
C ALA A 204 -22.96 -10.42 -12.16
N GLY A 205 -23.41 -9.17 -12.19
CA GLY A 205 -24.83 -8.83 -12.31
C GLY A 205 -25.71 -9.20 -11.10
N LYS A 206 -25.19 -9.83 -10.04
CA LYS A 206 -25.98 -10.13 -8.83
C LYS A 206 -26.09 -8.92 -7.91
N ARG A 207 -27.25 -8.80 -7.26
CA ARG A 207 -27.46 -7.80 -6.20
C ARG A 207 -26.61 -8.15 -4.98
N LEU A 208 -26.21 -7.12 -4.25
CA LEU A 208 -25.46 -7.28 -3.00
C LEU A 208 -26.35 -7.86 -1.91
N VAL A 209 -25.73 -8.56 -0.96
CA VAL A 209 -26.41 -9.07 0.22
C VAL A 209 -26.48 -7.99 1.30
N SER A 210 -25.39 -7.23 1.49
CA SER A 210 -25.34 -6.06 2.36
C SER A 210 -25.32 -4.79 1.54
N THR A 211 -26.23 -3.85 1.83
CA THR A 211 -26.34 -2.54 1.16
C THR A 211 -26.15 -1.37 2.13
N THR A 212 -25.64 -1.62 3.34
CA THR A 212 -25.39 -0.55 4.32
C THR A 212 -24.48 0.52 3.75
N ARG A 213 -24.78 1.78 4.08
CA ARG A 213 -24.00 2.96 3.70
C ARG A 213 -23.43 3.70 4.92
N GLU A 214 -23.30 2.99 6.03
CA GLU A 214 -22.63 3.48 7.23
C GLU A 214 -21.22 3.98 6.89
N ARG A 215 -20.80 5.05 7.56
CA ARG A 215 -19.46 5.64 7.45
C ARG A 215 -18.83 5.56 8.83
N VAL A 216 -17.88 4.66 9.01
CA VAL A 216 -17.17 4.50 10.28
C VAL A 216 -16.06 5.56 10.36
N ASP A 217 -15.96 6.21 11.52
CA ASP A 217 -15.00 7.28 11.81
C ASP A 217 -14.91 8.37 10.70
N PRO A 218 -16.03 8.95 10.26
CA PRO A 218 -15.99 9.94 9.20
C PRO A 218 -15.34 11.22 9.71
N LEU A 219 -14.59 11.92 8.85
CA LEU A 219 -13.75 13.06 9.23
C LEU A 219 -14.47 14.11 10.08
N HIS A 220 -15.73 14.39 9.77
CA HIS A 220 -16.53 15.41 10.46
C HIS A 220 -16.85 15.06 11.93
N GLU A 221 -16.74 13.79 12.32
CA GLU A 221 -16.91 13.31 13.70
C GLU A 221 -15.58 13.25 14.47
N LEU A 222 -14.44 13.32 13.78
CA LEU A 222 -13.11 13.25 14.39
C LEU A 222 -12.73 14.57 15.07
N SER A 223 -12.86 14.60 16.41
CA SER A 223 -12.64 15.79 17.24
C SER A 223 -11.18 16.04 17.62
N GLN A 224 -10.31 15.02 17.53
CA GLN A 224 -8.88 15.14 17.82
C GLN A 224 -8.20 16.15 16.89
N THR A 225 -7.17 16.80 17.41
CA THR A 225 -6.29 17.68 16.63
C THR A 225 -5.40 16.89 15.68
N LEU A 226 -4.93 17.54 14.61
CA LEU A 226 -3.93 16.98 13.73
C LEU A 226 -2.66 16.57 14.50
N GLY A 227 -2.23 17.38 15.47
CA GLY A 227 -1.09 17.10 16.34
C GLY A 227 -1.27 15.82 17.15
N GLU A 228 -2.40 15.66 17.82
CA GLU A 228 -2.72 14.44 18.58
C GLU A 228 -2.79 13.20 17.67
N HIS A 229 -3.40 13.34 16.48
CA HIS A 229 -3.45 12.28 15.48
C HIS A 229 -2.04 11.81 15.09
N TYR A 230 -1.16 12.73 14.72
CA TYR A 230 0.21 12.37 14.34
C TYR A 230 1.02 11.82 15.51
N GLN A 231 0.86 12.35 16.73
CA GLN A 231 1.52 11.79 17.91
C GLN A 231 1.09 10.33 18.15
N LYS A 232 -0.21 10.05 18.08
CA LYS A 232 -0.75 8.70 18.22
C LYS A 232 -0.25 7.77 17.09
N LYS A 233 -0.28 8.24 15.85
CA LYS A 233 0.20 7.50 14.67
C LYS A 233 1.68 7.19 14.78
N GLN A 234 2.51 8.16 15.13
CA GLN A 234 3.95 7.97 15.36
C GLN A 234 4.22 7.01 16.53
N ALA A 235 3.48 7.10 17.64
CA ALA A 235 3.63 6.17 18.76
C ALA A 235 3.26 4.73 18.38
N PHE A 236 2.27 4.55 17.51
CA PHE A 236 1.89 3.24 16.97
C PHE A 236 3.01 2.67 16.06
N TYR A 237 3.54 3.49 15.16
CA TYR A 237 4.65 3.11 14.26
C TYR A 237 6.04 3.22 14.90
N ALA A 238 6.15 3.61 16.18
CA ALA A 238 7.42 3.65 16.91
C ALA A 238 8.04 2.25 17.06
N PHE A 239 7.30 1.20 16.69
CA PHE A 239 7.88 -0.09 16.32
C PHE A 239 8.73 0.07 15.06
N THR A 240 10.01 0.33 15.29
CA THR A 240 11.00 0.69 14.28
C THR A 240 10.96 -0.27 13.09
N PRO A 241 10.74 0.22 11.85
CA PRO A 241 10.91 -0.59 10.65
C PRO A 241 12.26 -1.29 10.70
N PRO A 242 12.38 -2.53 10.20
CA PRO A 242 13.65 -3.21 10.16
C PRO A 242 14.75 -2.32 9.56
N LYS A 243 15.67 -1.79 10.38
CA LYS A 243 16.90 -1.09 9.93
C LYS A 243 17.91 -2.04 9.28
N THR A 244 17.42 -3.13 8.69
CA THR A 244 18.19 -4.24 8.13
C THR A 244 19.11 -3.74 7.03
N TYR A 245 18.65 -2.76 6.27
CA TYR A 245 19.38 -2.21 5.12
C TYR A 245 20.00 -0.85 5.40
N ASP A 246 19.58 -0.13 6.45
CA ASP A 246 20.03 1.22 6.77
C ASP A 246 21.55 1.35 6.74
N ARG A 247 22.28 0.46 7.43
CA ARG A 247 23.75 0.49 7.47
C ARG A 247 24.36 0.36 6.07
N ASP A 248 23.80 -0.50 5.24
CA ASP A 248 24.35 -0.77 3.92
C ASP A 248 23.93 0.31 2.91
N LEU A 249 22.70 0.83 3.02
CA LEU A 249 22.22 1.96 2.25
C LEU A 249 23.00 3.24 2.57
N MET A 250 23.36 3.48 3.84
CA MET A 250 24.20 4.62 4.25
C MET A 250 25.67 4.50 3.81
N LYS A 251 26.16 3.29 3.50
CA LYS A 251 27.48 3.13 2.87
C LYS A 251 27.45 3.49 1.38
N LEU A 252 26.31 3.23 0.74
CA LEU A 252 26.16 3.38 -0.70
C LEU A 252 25.65 4.77 -1.11
N PHE A 253 24.75 5.34 -0.33
CA PHE A 253 24.14 6.63 -0.55
C PHE A 253 24.49 7.58 0.60
N SER A 254 24.52 8.88 0.31
CA SER A 254 24.96 9.88 1.28
C SER A 254 23.79 10.53 2.02
N ALA A 255 23.89 10.61 3.34
CA ALA A 255 23.02 11.44 4.19
C ALA A 255 23.62 12.84 4.44
N ASP A 256 24.76 13.18 3.83
CA ASP A 256 25.47 14.43 4.13
C ASP A 256 24.65 15.64 3.67
N PRO A 257 24.42 16.65 4.56
CA PRO A 257 23.69 17.87 4.22
C PRO A 257 24.21 18.60 2.97
N ARG A 258 25.51 18.48 2.65
CA ARG A 258 26.13 19.06 1.46
C ARG A 258 25.51 18.53 0.16
N HIS A 259 24.94 17.33 0.17
CA HIS A 259 24.32 16.69 -0.98
C HIS A 259 22.79 16.78 -1.00
N ARG A 260 22.18 17.57 -0.12
CA ARG A 260 20.72 17.65 0.04
C ARG A 260 19.96 18.02 -1.24
N ARG A 261 20.58 18.78 -2.15
CA ARG A 261 20.04 19.13 -3.47
C ARG A 261 20.28 18.08 -4.55
N GLY A 262 21.08 17.06 -4.24
CA GLY A 262 21.37 15.94 -5.13
C GLY A 262 20.17 15.01 -5.31
N GLN A 263 20.29 14.13 -6.30
CA GLN A 263 19.24 13.19 -6.63
C GLN A 263 18.88 12.31 -5.41
N PRO A 264 17.58 12.18 -5.05
CA PRO A 264 17.17 11.25 -4.01
C PRO A 264 17.55 9.81 -4.38
N ALA A 265 18.14 9.06 -3.44
CA ALA A 265 18.51 7.65 -3.63
C ALA A 265 17.28 6.79 -3.96
N SER A 266 16.13 7.10 -3.35
CA SER A 266 14.85 6.46 -3.68
C SER A 266 14.45 6.64 -5.15
N SER A 267 14.66 7.82 -5.72
CA SER A 267 14.41 8.08 -7.16
C SER A 267 15.43 7.37 -8.06
N PHE A 268 16.69 7.29 -7.62
CA PHE A 268 17.74 6.53 -8.31
C PHE A 268 17.37 5.04 -8.42
N ILE A 269 17.04 4.40 -7.29
CA ILE A 269 16.67 2.98 -7.28
C ILE A 269 15.43 2.75 -8.16
N ARG A 270 14.41 3.63 -8.09
CA ARG A 270 13.21 3.54 -8.94
C ARG A 270 13.54 3.58 -10.43
N ARG A 271 14.46 4.46 -10.85
CA ARG A 271 14.88 4.60 -12.25
C ARG A 271 15.53 3.32 -12.78
N HIS A 272 16.42 2.71 -11.98
CA HIS A 272 17.20 1.53 -12.41
C HIS A 272 16.55 0.19 -12.03
N ARG A 273 15.34 0.22 -11.45
CA ARG A 273 14.64 -0.93 -10.88
C ARG A 273 14.59 -2.12 -11.82
N ALA A 274 14.11 -1.91 -13.06
CA ALA A 274 13.92 -3.00 -14.01
C ALA A 274 15.25 -3.71 -14.36
N HIS A 275 16.31 -2.93 -14.56
CA HIS A 275 17.64 -3.44 -14.89
C HIS A 275 18.25 -4.23 -13.71
N ILE A 276 18.23 -3.63 -12.50
CA ILE A 276 18.74 -4.26 -11.27
C ILE A 276 17.97 -5.57 -11.01
N ARG A 277 16.64 -5.54 -11.10
CA ARG A 277 15.78 -6.72 -10.90
C ARG A 277 16.12 -7.86 -11.86
N GLN A 278 16.29 -7.56 -13.16
CA GLN A 278 16.63 -8.57 -14.15
C GLN A 278 18.00 -9.20 -13.88
N LEU A 279 18.98 -8.38 -13.48
CA LEU A 279 20.32 -8.87 -13.12
C LEU A 279 20.25 -9.78 -11.89
N VAL A 280 19.63 -9.34 -10.80
CA VAL A 280 19.60 -10.14 -9.56
C VAL A 280 18.79 -11.44 -9.75
N ALA A 281 17.65 -11.39 -10.43
CA ALA A 281 16.82 -12.58 -10.68
C ALA A 281 17.59 -13.69 -11.42
N ARG A 282 18.47 -13.31 -12.36
CA ARG A 282 19.29 -14.27 -13.11
C ARG A 282 20.26 -15.04 -12.22
N TRP A 283 20.81 -14.40 -11.18
CA TRP A 283 21.85 -14.98 -10.33
C TRP A 283 21.30 -15.67 -9.08
N THR A 284 20.16 -15.22 -8.56
CA THR A 284 19.59 -15.77 -7.32
C THR A 284 18.52 -16.83 -7.57
N GLY A 285 18.00 -16.94 -8.80
CA GLY A 285 16.83 -17.78 -9.10
C GLY A 285 15.53 -17.27 -8.47
N GLU A 286 15.57 -16.09 -7.82
CA GLU A 286 14.39 -15.49 -7.22
C GLU A 286 13.46 -14.95 -8.27
N ASN A 287 12.18 -15.05 -7.95
CA ASN A 287 11.16 -14.46 -8.79
C ASN A 287 11.23 -12.93 -8.70
N GLN A 288 10.79 -12.29 -9.78
CA GLN A 288 10.82 -10.84 -9.95
C GLN A 288 10.02 -10.10 -8.86
N LEU A 289 9.01 -10.77 -8.31
CA LEU A 289 8.10 -10.26 -7.30
C LEU A 289 8.80 -10.05 -5.96
N THR A 290 9.44 -11.09 -5.43
CA THR A 290 10.17 -11.05 -4.16
C THR A 290 11.27 -9.98 -4.21
N LEU A 291 11.93 -9.81 -5.36
CA LEU A 291 12.89 -8.73 -5.56
C LEU A 291 12.24 -7.35 -5.55
N ASP A 292 11.06 -7.20 -6.18
CA ASP A 292 10.30 -5.95 -6.18
C ASP A 292 9.90 -5.53 -4.76
N ALA A 293 9.45 -6.45 -3.91
CA ALA A 293 9.11 -6.16 -2.52
C ALA A 293 10.32 -5.67 -1.70
N VAL A 294 11.50 -6.29 -1.88
CA VAL A 294 12.75 -5.87 -1.22
C VAL A 294 13.22 -4.50 -1.71
N LEU A 295 13.12 -4.26 -3.02
CA LEU A 295 13.43 -2.96 -3.63
C LEU A 295 12.55 -1.85 -3.06
N ASP A 296 11.25 -2.13 -2.85
CA ASP A 296 10.32 -1.16 -2.26
C ASP A 296 10.67 -0.82 -0.81
N ASP A 297 11.07 -1.81 0.01
CA ASP A 297 11.56 -1.57 1.37
C ASP A 297 12.85 -0.72 1.37
N MET A 298 13.82 -1.03 0.50
CA MET A 298 15.05 -0.23 0.38
C MET A 298 14.78 1.21 -0.10
N ILE A 299 13.84 1.40 -1.04
CA ILE A 299 13.38 2.72 -1.49
C ILE A 299 12.76 3.49 -0.33
N PHE A 300 11.92 2.84 0.48
CA PHE A 300 11.31 3.43 1.66
C PHE A 300 12.38 3.85 2.68
N ARG A 301 13.31 2.95 3.04
CA ARG A 301 14.43 3.29 3.95
C ARG A 301 15.32 4.42 3.43
N CYS A 302 15.54 4.52 2.11
CA CYS A 302 16.27 5.64 1.53
C CYS A 302 15.54 6.99 1.70
N ARG A 303 14.20 7.00 1.70
CA ARG A 303 13.41 8.22 1.98
C ARG A 303 13.48 8.59 3.45
N GLU A 304 13.30 7.60 4.32
CA GLU A 304 13.36 7.74 5.77
C GLU A 304 14.67 8.38 6.25
N LEU A 305 15.78 7.96 5.63
CA LEU A 305 17.13 8.41 5.96
C LEU A 305 17.57 9.65 5.13
N ASP A 306 16.68 10.22 4.31
CA ASP A 306 16.94 11.33 3.37
C ASP A 306 18.19 11.14 2.49
N LEU A 307 18.44 9.91 2.03
CA LEU A 307 19.66 9.54 1.32
C LEU A 307 19.70 10.08 -0.11
N ARG A 308 20.92 10.40 -0.55
CA ARG A 308 21.25 11.00 -1.84
C ARG A 308 22.15 10.09 -2.66
N ALA A 309 21.82 9.93 -3.94
CA ALA A 309 22.67 9.27 -4.91
C ALA A 309 23.78 10.23 -5.34
N VAL A 310 24.97 10.04 -4.78
CA VAL A 310 26.15 10.89 -5.01
C VAL A 310 27.20 10.08 -5.76
N GLY A 311 27.63 10.58 -6.91
CA GLY A 311 28.62 9.93 -7.77
C GLY A 311 28.03 9.42 -9.08
N SER A 312 28.77 8.55 -9.77
CA SER A 312 28.39 8.06 -11.10
C SER A 312 27.28 7.02 -11.02
N ASP A 313 26.24 7.17 -11.84
CA ASP A 313 25.13 6.20 -11.97
C ASP A 313 25.63 4.77 -12.19
N ARG A 314 26.62 4.57 -13.08
CA ARG A 314 27.16 3.24 -13.40
C ARG A 314 27.71 2.51 -12.16
N ARG A 315 28.45 3.22 -11.31
CA ARG A 315 29.03 2.65 -10.07
C ARG A 315 27.94 2.36 -9.05
N LEU A 316 27.03 3.30 -8.82
CA LEU A 316 25.93 3.12 -7.88
C LEU A 316 25.00 1.97 -8.28
N VAL A 317 24.74 1.77 -9.58
CA VAL A 317 23.96 0.63 -10.07
C VAL A 317 24.70 -0.68 -9.76
N ALA A 318 26.00 -0.76 -10.03
CA ALA A 318 26.79 -1.95 -9.77
C ALA A 318 26.82 -2.28 -8.27
N ASP A 319 27.18 -1.31 -7.44
CA ASP A 319 27.29 -1.49 -5.98
C ASP A 319 25.92 -1.82 -5.35
N PHE A 320 24.84 -1.18 -5.80
CA PHE A 320 23.48 -1.52 -5.35
C PHE A 320 23.05 -2.92 -5.80
N THR A 321 23.40 -3.34 -7.01
CA THR A 321 23.10 -4.69 -7.51
C THR A 321 23.82 -5.75 -6.68
N VAL A 322 25.09 -5.51 -6.33
CA VAL A 322 25.86 -6.39 -5.43
C VAL A 322 25.22 -6.47 -4.06
N LEU A 323 24.84 -5.32 -3.48
CA LEU A 323 24.14 -5.28 -2.20
C LEU A 323 22.83 -6.08 -2.25
N LEU A 324 22.01 -5.85 -3.27
CA LEU A 324 20.73 -6.53 -3.42
C LEU A 324 20.94 -8.05 -3.57
N THR A 325 21.83 -8.49 -4.46
CA THR A 325 22.16 -9.93 -4.62
C THR A 325 22.63 -10.54 -3.30
N ALA A 326 23.56 -9.89 -2.60
CA ALA A 326 24.09 -10.39 -1.33
C ALA A 326 23.00 -10.51 -0.26
N LYS A 327 22.09 -9.53 -0.17
CA LYS A 327 20.97 -9.56 0.77
C LYS A 327 19.90 -10.57 0.38
N THR A 328 19.62 -10.73 -0.91
CA THR A 328 18.72 -11.77 -1.42
C THR A 328 19.27 -13.16 -1.10
N MET A 329 20.54 -13.44 -1.40
CA MET A 329 21.18 -14.72 -1.08
C MET A 329 21.25 -14.96 0.44
N HIS A 330 21.59 -13.95 1.24
CA HIS A 330 21.58 -14.08 2.70
C HIS A 330 20.17 -14.29 3.26
N ALA A 331 19.13 -13.73 2.63
CA ALA A 331 17.74 -14.00 3.01
C ALA A 331 17.31 -15.45 2.68
N LEU A 332 17.95 -16.10 1.71
CA LEU A 332 17.68 -17.48 1.28
C LEU A 332 18.41 -18.54 2.11
N PHE A 333 19.64 -18.25 2.55
CA PHE A 333 20.53 -19.24 3.19
C PHE A 333 20.92 -18.88 4.64
N GLY A 334 20.42 -17.76 5.18
CA GLY A 334 20.75 -17.29 6.52
C GLY A 334 19.77 -17.78 7.61
N PRO A 335 20.26 -18.27 8.78
CA PRO A 335 19.39 -18.75 9.87
C PRO A 335 18.63 -17.63 10.62
N SER A 336 18.80 -16.36 10.26
CA SER A 336 18.14 -15.24 10.95
C SER A 336 17.82 -14.06 10.04
N ARG A 337 16.52 -13.81 9.84
CA ARG A 337 15.79 -12.65 10.41
C ARG A 337 14.43 -12.52 9.77
N ARG A 338 13.50 -13.19 10.43
CA ARG A 338 12.06 -13.11 10.25
C ARG A 338 11.64 -12.03 11.26
N LYS A 339 11.20 -10.84 10.82
CA LYS A 339 10.91 -9.68 11.70
C LYS A 339 9.42 -9.37 11.76
N TRP A 340 9.00 -8.76 12.86
CA TRP A 340 7.63 -8.33 13.08
C TRP A 340 7.33 -7.03 12.34
N ILE A 341 6.15 -6.93 11.75
CA ILE A 341 5.60 -5.78 11.03
C ILE A 341 4.29 -5.42 11.72
N ALA A 342 4.09 -4.15 12.09
CA ALA A 342 2.82 -3.69 12.65
C ALA A 342 1.73 -3.76 11.57
N LEU A 343 0.54 -4.23 11.95
CA LEU A 343 -0.64 -4.25 11.09
C LEU A 343 -1.49 -3.01 11.33
#